data_AF-A0A6V8NIQ9-F1
#
_entry.id   AF-A0A6V8NIQ9-F1
#
_cell.length_a   1.000
_cell.length_b   1.000
_cell.length_c   1.000
_cell.angle_alpha   90.00
_cell.angle_beta   90.00
_cell.angle_gamma   90.00
#
_symmetry.space_group_name_H-M   'P 1'
#
loop_
_entity.id
_entity.type
_entity.pdbx_description
1 polymer ?
#
loop_
_entity_poly.entity_id
_entity_poly.type
_entity_poly.pdbx_seq_one_letter_code
_entity_poly.pdbx_strand_id
1 'polypeptide(L)'
;MFSLEYLLERPLLKAIQANKRVVLLIDEVAKTDEEFEAFLFEVLSDFQVSVPELGTIRARQIPVVILTSNNERELSNGLKRRCAYLYLEYPTVEREIAIIRAKIPAVGENFHWK
;
A
#
# COMPACT_ATOMS: atom_id res chain seq x y z
N MET A 1 3.95 28.66 17.63
CA MET A 1 2.88 28.43 16.65
C MET A 1 3.31 27.23 15.84
N PHE A 2 2.52 26.15 15.79
CA PHE A 2 2.84 25.00 14.94
C PHE A 2 2.56 25.38 13.48
N SER A 3 3.50 25.09 12.60
CA SER A 3 3.45 25.41 11.17
C SER A 3 3.89 24.18 10.37
N LEU A 4 3.51 24.12 9.08
CA LEU A 4 3.82 22.99 8.19
C LEU A 4 5.33 22.67 8.10
N GLU A 5 6.20 23.65 8.33
CA GLU A 5 7.65 23.48 8.37
C GLU A 5 8.14 22.55 9.50
N TYR A 6 7.33 22.35 10.55
CA TYR A 6 7.60 21.39 11.62
C TYR A 6 6.89 20.05 11.42
N LEU A 7 6.09 19.92 10.36
CA LEU A 7 5.36 18.69 10.05
C LEU A 7 6.23 17.79 9.17
N LEU A 8 6.59 16.63 9.70
CA LEU A 8 7.37 15.68 8.93
C LEU A 8 6.46 14.86 8.01
N GLU A 9 6.38 15.27 6.75
CA GLU A 9 5.54 14.61 5.76
C GLU A 9 6.07 13.21 5.44
N ARG A 10 5.45 12.21 6.06
CA ARG A 10 5.65 10.78 5.80
C ARG A 10 4.85 10.34 4.56
N PRO A 11 5.04 9.10 4.05
CA PRO A 11 4.48 8.66 2.77
C PRO A 11 2.98 8.91 2.59
N LEU A 12 2.16 8.73 3.63
CA LEU A 12 0.72 8.98 3.58
C LEU A 12 0.40 10.45 3.26
N LEU A 13 0.96 11.37 4.04
CA LEU A 13 0.73 12.81 3.86
C LEU A 13 1.29 13.29 2.51
N LYS A 14 2.48 12.81 2.14
CA LYS A 14 3.09 13.08 0.83
C LYS A 14 2.20 12.62 -0.33
N ALA A 15 1.57 11.45 -0.21
CA ALA A 15 0.71 10.92 -1.26
C ALA A 15 -0.56 11.74 -1.45
N ILE A 16 -1.23 12.14 -0.36
CA ILE A 16 -2.46 12.95 -0.46
C ILE A 16 -2.18 14.40 -0.87
N GLN A 17 -1.02 14.97 -0.49
CA GLN A 17 -0.63 16.33 -0.91
C GLN A 17 0.10 16.38 -2.27
N ALA A 18 0.27 15.25 -2.94
CA ALA A 18 0.94 15.22 -4.24
C ALA A 18 0.23 16.10 -5.27
N ASN A 19 1.00 16.92 -6.00
CA ASN A 19 0.46 17.78 -7.07
C ASN A 19 -0.02 17.01 -8.30
N LYS A 20 0.33 15.71 -8.40
CA LYS A 20 -0.09 14.79 -9.45
C LYS A 20 -0.62 13.53 -8.78
N ARG A 21 -1.50 12.80 -9.47
CA ARG A 21 -1.97 11.49 -9.00
C ARG A 21 -0.78 10.53 -8.88
N VAL A 22 -0.65 9.88 -7.73
CA VAL A 22 0.43 8.92 -7.43
C VAL A 22 -0.15 7.56 -7.05
N VAL A 23 0.73 6.55 -6.99
CA VAL A 23 0.43 5.24 -6.40
C VAL A 23 0.95 5.22 -4.97
N LEU A 24 0.09 4.87 -4.02
CA LEU A 24 0.43 4.62 -2.62
C LEU A 24 0.39 3.11 -2.39
N LEU A 25 1.56 2.51 -2.24
CA LEU A 25 1.72 1.10 -1.88
C LEU A 25 1.94 0.99 -0.37
N ILE A 26 1.10 0.21 0.29
CA ILE A 26 1.24 -0.14 1.70
C ILE A 26 1.44 -1.65 1.76
N ASP A 27 2.63 -2.04 2.21
CA ASP A 27 3.02 -3.43 2.24
C ASP A 27 2.62 -4.08 3.57
N GLU A 28 2.18 -5.33 3.51
CA GLU A 28 1.87 -6.20 4.65
C GLU A 28 0.99 -5.54 5.72
N VAL A 29 -0.14 -4.93 5.31
CA VAL A 29 -1.02 -4.19 6.24
C VAL A 29 -1.55 -5.05 7.41
N ALA A 30 -1.57 -6.39 7.27
CA ALA A 30 -1.94 -7.28 8.35
C ALA A 30 -0.97 -7.27 9.56
N LYS A 31 0.27 -6.79 9.39
CA LYS A 31 1.29 -6.72 10.46
C LYS A 31 1.18 -5.47 11.32
N THR A 32 0.31 -4.53 10.96
CA THR A 32 0.13 -3.29 11.73
C THR A 32 -0.74 -3.52 12.95
N ASP A 33 -0.54 -2.69 13.97
CA ASP A 33 -1.44 -2.62 15.11
C ASP A 33 -2.82 -2.03 14.73
N GLU A 34 -3.77 -2.13 15.66
CA GLU A 34 -5.15 -1.66 15.46
C GLU A 34 -5.23 -0.13 15.36
N GLU A 35 -4.36 0.60 16.06
CA GLU A 35 -4.34 2.07 16.05
C GLU A 35 -3.94 2.60 14.67
N PHE A 36 -2.88 2.05 14.08
CA PHE A 36 -2.46 2.37 12.73
C PHE A 36 -3.52 1.98 11.71
N GLU A 37 -4.15 0.83 11.88
CA GLU A 37 -5.21 0.37 10.98
C GLU A 37 -6.42 1.31 11.00
N ALA A 38 -6.85 1.74 12.18
CA ALA A 38 -7.93 2.70 12.35
C ALA A 38 -7.58 4.06 11.73
N PHE A 39 -6.35 4.53 11.93
CA PHE A 39 -5.86 5.75 11.29
C PHE A 39 -5.84 5.60 9.76
N LEU A 40 -5.34 4.48 9.25
CA LEU A 40 -5.34 4.22 7.81
C LEU A 40 -6.77 4.19 7.26
N PHE A 41 -7.72 3.58 7.98
CA PHE A 41 -9.14 3.60 7.61
C PHE A 41 -9.72 5.02 7.55
N GLU A 42 -9.41 5.87 8.53
CA GLU A 42 -9.81 7.29 8.53
C GLU A 42 -9.28 7.99 7.27
N VAL A 43 -7.97 7.86 7.02
CA VAL A 43 -7.33 8.51 5.88
C VAL A 43 -7.89 8.01 4.56
N LEU A 44 -8.11 6.71 4.40
CA LEU A 44 -8.65 6.12 3.17
C LEU A 44 -10.15 6.35 2.98
N SER A 45 -10.87 6.73 4.04
CA SER A 45 -12.31 7.01 3.94
C SER A 45 -12.58 8.34 3.25
N ASP A 46 -11.87 9.39 3.67
CA ASP A 46 -12.11 10.76 3.20
C ASP A 46 -10.92 11.38 2.44
N PHE A 47 -9.81 10.64 2.30
CA PHE A 47 -8.56 11.11 1.72
C PHE A 47 -8.09 12.42 2.36
N GLN A 48 -8.11 12.46 3.69
CA GLN A 48 -7.67 13.59 4.49
C GLN A 48 -6.97 13.12 5.76
N VAL A 49 -6.16 13.99 6.37
CA VAL A 49 -5.52 13.75 7.66
C VAL A 49 -5.85 14.91 8.57
N SER A 50 -6.37 14.63 9.76
CA SER A 50 -6.56 15.65 10.80
C SER A 50 -5.27 15.79 11.62
N VAL A 51 -4.67 16.98 11.60
CA VAL A 51 -3.46 17.26 12.36
C VAL A 51 -3.79 18.26 13.47
N PRO A 52 -3.51 17.93 14.73
CA PRO A 52 -3.64 18.86 15.84
C PRO A 52 -2.97 20.21 15.51
N GLU A 53 -3.62 21.30 15.92
CA GLU A 53 -3.17 22.70 15.70
C GLU A 53 -3.05 23.17 14.23
N LEU A 54 -2.99 22.27 13.25
CA LEU A 54 -2.91 22.57 11.81
C LEU A 54 -4.23 22.33 11.06
N GLY A 55 -5.18 21.66 11.71
CA GLY A 55 -6.50 21.34 11.15
C GLY A 55 -6.46 20.17 10.17
N THR A 56 -7.49 20.06 9.34
CA THR A 56 -7.67 18.96 8.41
C THR A 56 -7.01 19.25 7.06
N ILE A 57 -6.04 18.41 6.69
CA ILE A 57 -5.35 18.45 5.41
C ILE A 57 -6.03 17.48 4.44
N ARG A 58 -6.71 18.00 3.42
CA ARG A 58 -7.41 17.21 2.38
C ARG A 58 -6.52 16.92 1.19
N ALA A 59 -6.71 15.76 0.56
CA ALA A 59 -5.97 15.39 -0.62
C ALA A 59 -6.15 16.38 -1.77
N ARG A 60 -5.05 16.75 -2.42
CA ARG A 60 -5.08 17.54 -3.67
C ARG A 60 -5.48 16.66 -4.85
N GLN A 61 -5.01 15.41 -4.86
CA GLN A 61 -5.29 14.39 -5.85
C GLN A 61 -5.50 13.07 -5.12
N ILE A 62 -6.54 12.31 -5.47
CA ILE A 62 -6.81 11.01 -4.85
C ILE A 62 -5.84 9.96 -5.42
N PRO A 63 -4.93 9.39 -4.60
CA PRO A 63 -3.97 8.40 -5.07
C PRO A 63 -4.66 7.09 -5.47
N VAL A 64 -4.00 6.30 -6.31
CA VAL A 64 -4.33 4.88 -6.45
C VAL A 64 -3.68 4.16 -5.28
N VAL A 65 -4.48 3.47 -4.46
CA VAL A 65 -3.99 2.79 -3.26
C VAL A 65 -3.91 1.30 -3.52
N ILE A 66 -2.75 0.70 -3.23
CA ILE A 66 -2.53 -0.74 -3.27
C ILE A 66 -2.16 -1.16 -1.86
N LEU A 67 -2.95 -2.07 -1.29
CA LEU A 67 -2.66 -2.72 -0.02
C LEU A 67 -2.24 -4.16 -0.32
N THR A 68 -1.12 -4.61 0.24
CA THR A 68 -0.74 -6.02 0.21
C THR A 68 -0.93 -6.63 1.59
N SER A 69 -1.22 -7.92 1.63
CA SER A 69 -1.37 -8.67 2.87
C SER A 69 -1.11 -10.14 2.60
N ASN A 70 -0.37 -10.78 3.50
CA ASN A 70 -0.23 -12.24 3.53
C ASN A 70 -1.39 -12.91 4.29
N ASN A 71 -2.40 -12.13 4.69
CA ASN A 71 -3.56 -12.59 5.46
C ASN A 71 -3.19 -13.25 6.81
N GLU A 72 -2.11 -12.79 7.44
CA GLU A 72 -1.66 -13.23 8.79
C GLU A 72 -2.68 -12.86 9.87
N ARG A 73 -3.32 -11.69 9.71
CA ARG A 73 -4.42 -11.17 10.54
C ARG A 73 -5.53 -10.69 9.64
N GLU A 74 -6.76 -10.88 10.11
CA GLU A 74 -7.93 -10.37 9.42
C GLU A 74 -8.03 -8.84 9.55
N LEU A 75 -8.13 -8.13 8.42
CA LEU A 75 -8.38 -6.69 8.42
C LEU A 75 -9.76 -6.34 8.97
N SER A 76 -9.88 -5.18 9.60
CA SER A 76 -11.14 -4.60 10.05
C SER A 76 -12.15 -4.50 8.91
N ASN A 77 -13.41 -4.75 9.25
CA ASN A 77 -14.53 -4.62 8.32
C ASN A 77 -14.61 -3.23 7.66
N GLY A 78 -14.11 -2.19 8.34
CA GLY A 78 -13.99 -0.83 7.80
C GLY A 78 -13.12 -0.80 6.56
N LEU A 79 -11.85 -1.20 6.67
CA LEU A 79 -10.93 -1.27 5.55
C LEU A 79 -11.40 -2.24 4.47
N LYS A 80 -11.90 -3.42 4.87
CA LYS A 80 -12.32 -4.45 3.91
C LYS A 80 -13.37 -3.94 2.92
N ARG A 81 -14.38 -3.22 3.41
CA ARG A 81 -15.47 -2.68 2.57
C ARG A 81 -15.04 -1.58 1.60
N ARG A 82 -13.82 -1.07 1.73
CA ARG A 82 -13.24 -0.04 0.85
C ARG A 82 -12.28 -0.62 -0.19
N CYS A 83 -12.03 -1.92 -0.15
CA CYS A 83 -11.04 -2.58 -1.01
C CYS A 83 -11.71 -3.46 -2.08
N ALA A 84 -11.17 -3.42 -3.29
CA ALA A 84 -11.38 -4.48 -4.27
C ALA A 84 -10.34 -5.59 -4.01
N TYR A 85 -10.80 -6.82 -3.80
CA TYR A 85 -9.93 -7.93 -3.47
C TYR A 85 -9.41 -8.63 -4.72
N LEU A 86 -8.10 -8.78 -4.78
CA LEU A 86 -7.42 -9.67 -5.71
C LEU A 86 -6.65 -10.69 -4.89
N TYR A 87 -7.05 -11.95 -4.99
CA TYR A 87 -6.29 -13.05 -4.42
C TYR A 87 -5.20 -13.45 -5.41
N LEU A 88 -3.95 -13.48 -4.94
CA LEU A 88 -2.80 -13.88 -5.74
C LEU A 88 -2.33 -15.25 -5.26
N GLU A 89 -2.53 -16.26 -6.10
CA GLU A 89 -1.98 -17.59 -5.88
C GLU A 89 -0.48 -17.61 -6.16
N TYR A 90 0.22 -18.56 -5.55
CA TYR A 90 1.59 -18.85 -5.94
C TYR A 90 1.64 -19.22 -7.43
N PRO A 91 2.66 -18.77 -8.17
CA PRO A 91 2.79 -19.12 -9.58
C PRO A 91 2.94 -20.65 -9.72
N THR A 92 2.41 -21.20 -10.81
CA THR A 92 2.74 -22.59 -11.18
C THR A 92 4.24 -22.68 -11.52
N VAL A 93 4.80 -23.88 -11.48
CA VAL A 93 6.20 -24.12 -11.85
C VAL A 93 6.49 -23.59 -13.26
N GLU A 94 5.57 -23.78 -14.20
CA GLU A 94 5.71 -23.29 -15.58
C GLU A 94 5.74 -21.75 -15.62
N ARG A 95 4.88 -21.10 -14.82
CA ARG A 95 4.83 -19.63 -14.73
C ARG A 95 6.09 -19.08 -14.06
N GLU A 96 6.59 -19.73 -13.02
CA GLU A 96 7.81 -19.37 -12.33
C GLU A 96 9.03 -19.48 -13.25
N ILE A 97 9.18 -20.60 -13.98
CA ILE A 97 10.22 -20.78 -14.99
C ILE A 97 10.14 -19.67 -16.07
N ALA A 98 8.94 -19.34 -16.54
CA ALA A 98 8.76 -18.27 -17.51
C ALA A 98 9.19 -16.89 -16.96
N ILE A 99 8.88 -16.60 -15.69
CA ILE A 99 9.32 -15.37 -15.01
C ILE A 99 10.85 -15.32 -14.92
N ILE A 100 11.49 -16.43 -14.52
CA ILE A 100 12.95 -16.52 -14.38
C ILE A 100 13.63 -16.32 -15.72
N ARG A 101 13.17 -17.03 -16.78
CA ARG A 101 13.71 -16.88 -18.14
C ARG A 101 13.56 -15.47 -18.68
N ALA A 102 12.44 -14.80 -18.40
CA ALA A 102 12.23 -13.42 -18.82
C ALA A 102 13.18 -12.43 -18.12
N LYS A 103 13.51 -12.68 -16.85
CA LYS A 103 14.44 -11.83 -16.08
C LYS A 103 15.92 -12.15 -16.33
N ILE A 104 16.25 -13.40 -16.63
CA ILE A 104 17.63 -13.87 -16.80
C ILE A 104 17.70 -14.69 -18.10
N PRO A 105 17.88 -14.03 -19.27
CA PRO A 105 17.89 -14.71 -20.56
C PRO A 105 19.03 -15.74 -20.73
N ALA A 106 20.10 -15.61 -19.94
CA ALA A 106 21.25 -16.50 -19.94
C ALA A 106 21.08 -17.76 -19.08
N VAL A 107 19.92 -17.95 -18.42
CA VAL A 107 19.59 -19.22 -17.79
C VAL A 107 19.44 -20.26 -18.89
N GLY A 108 20.48 -21.08 -19.07
CA GLY A 108 20.49 -22.17 -20.05
C GLY A 108 19.44 -23.24 -19.73
N GLU A 109 19.27 -24.20 -20.65
CA GLU A 109 18.24 -25.24 -20.57
C GLU A 109 18.33 -26.15 -19.33
N ASN A 110 19.48 -26.17 -18.63
CA ASN A 110 19.73 -26.99 -17.43
C ASN A 110 19.24 -26.36 -16.12
N PHE A 111 18.15 -25.59 -16.14
CA PHE A 111 17.54 -25.09 -14.91
C PHE A 111 16.79 -26.23 -14.20
N HIS A 112 17.48 -26.91 -13.28
CA HIS A 112 16.90 -27.96 -12.45
C HIS A 112 16.27 -27.35 -11.19
N TRP A 113 14.94 -27.22 -11.19
CA TRP A 113 14.15 -27.00 -9.99
C TRP A 113 14.05 -28.33 -9.22
N LYS A 114 14.49 -28.36 -7.95
CA LYS A 114 14.40 -29.54 -7.07
C LYS A 114 13.21 -29.42 -6.14
#